data_AF-A0A1M5KG10-F1
#
_entry.id   AF-A0A1M5KG10-F1
#
_cell.length_a   1.000
_cell.length_b   1.000
_cell.length_c   1.000
_cell.angle_alpha   90.00
_cell.angle_beta   90.00
_cell.angle_gamma   90.00
#
_symmetry.space_group_name_H-M   'P 1'
#
loop_
_entity.id
_entity.type
_entity.pdbx_description
1 polymer ?
#
loop_
_entity_poly.entity_id
_entity_poly.type
_entity_poly.pdbx_seq_one_letter_code
_entity_poly.pdbx_strand_id
1 'polypeptide(L)'
;MDMLVKEGCTLYYSGDLDPEGISMAERLLHRYPGQAKLWKMDIESYYKSISDVELTDERLSKLESITTPELQPVVEEMKKKKRAGYQEALV
;
A
#
# COMPACT_ATOMS: atom_id res chain seq x y z
N MET A 1 -16.18 -9.29 -4.78
CA MET A 1 -14.91 -9.98 -4.45
C MET A 1 -15.17 -11.27 -3.70
N ASP A 2 -16.16 -11.33 -2.81
CA ASP A 2 -16.41 -12.50 -1.95
C ASP A 2 -16.71 -13.79 -2.73
N MET A 3 -17.40 -13.71 -3.87
CA MET A 3 -17.63 -14.89 -4.72
C MET A 3 -16.35 -15.41 -5.38
N LEU A 4 -15.38 -14.55 -5.74
CA LEU A 4 -14.11 -14.97 -6.35
C LEU A 4 -13.20 -15.66 -5.33
N VAL A 5 -13.14 -15.10 -4.12
CA VAL A 5 -12.43 -15.67 -2.96
C VAL A 5 -13.04 -17.04 -2.60
N LYS A 6 -14.36 -17.16 -2.63
CA LYS A 6 -15.06 -18.43 -2.35
C LYS A 6 -14.75 -19.55 -3.36
N GLU A 7 -14.43 -19.18 -4.60
CA GLU A 7 -13.98 -20.10 -5.66
C GLU A 7 -12.45 -20.34 -5.65
N GLY A 8 -11.73 -19.87 -4.63
CA GLY A 8 -10.30 -20.12 -4.44
C GLY A 8 -9.37 -19.19 -5.21
N CYS A 9 -9.86 -18.07 -5.75
CA CYS A 9 -9.03 -17.10 -6.45
C CYS A 9 -8.20 -16.24 -5.48
N THR A 10 -6.91 -16.07 -5.77
CA THR A 10 -6.04 -15.11 -5.08
C THR A 10 -6.30 -13.70 -5.61
N LEU A 11 -6.61 -12.76 -4.72
CA LEU A 11 -6.76 -11.34 -5.02
C LEU A 11 -5.40 -10.66 -4.99
N TYR A 12 -4.97 -10.11 -6.12
CA TYR A 12 -3.81 -9.24 -6.18
C TYR A 12 -4.26 -7.79 -6.11
N TYR A 13 -3.76 -7.06 -5.12
CA TYR A 13 -4.04 -5.64 -4.97
C TYR A 13 -2.80 -4.81 -5.31
N SER A 14 -2.97 -3.84 -6.19
CA SER A 14 -2.02 -2.76 -6.42
C SER A 14 -2.77 -1.44 -6.30
N GLY A 15 -2.12 -0.47 -5.65
CA GLY A 15 -2.63 0.88 -5.49
C GLY A 15 -1.47 1.84 -5.38
N ASP A 16 -1.78 3.14 -5.41
CA ASP A 16 -0.79 4.17 -5.19
C ASP A 16 -0.15 4.01 -3.80
N LEU A 17 1.14 4.35 -3.75
CA LEU A 17 1.92 4.34 -2.53
C LEU A 17 1.73 5.68 -1.84
N ASP A 18 0.50 5.90 -1.39
CA ASP A 18 0.05 7.01 -0.57
C ASP A 18 -0.75 6.47 0.64
N PRO A 19 -1.07 7.33 1.63
CA PRO A 19 -1.75 6.86 2.84
C PRO A 19 -3.09 6.19 2.60
N GLU A 20 -3.84 6.64 1.59
CA GLU A 20 -5.13 6.07 1.20
C GLU A 20 -4.96 4.67 0.58
N GLY A 21 -4.00 4.49 -0.33
CA GLY A 21 -3.68 3.21 -0.98
C GLY A 21 -3.11 2.19 0.00
N ILE A 22 -2.21 2.60 0.90
CA ILE A 22 -1.69 1.74 1.98
C ILE A 22 -2.82 1.32 2.95
N SER A 23 -3.72 2.25 3.30
CA SER A 23 -4.87 1.92 4.16
C SER A 23 -5.84 0.93 3.49
N MET A 24 -6.03 1.03 2.17
CA MET A 24 -6.85 0.09 1.42
C MET A 24 -6.18 -1.29 1.34
N ALA A 25 -4.86 -1.33 1.09
CA ALA A 25 -4.07 -2.55 1.11
C ALA A 25 -4.21 -3.31 2.44
N GLU A 26 -4.04 -2.62 3.57
CA GLU A 26 -4.22 -3.21 4.90
C GLU A 26 -5.64 -3.76 5.09
N ARG A 27 -6.66 -2.97 4.72
CA ARG A 27 -8.07 -3.42 4.81
C ARG A 27 -8.34 -4.68 3.99
N LEU A 28 -7.74 -4.81 2.81
CA LEU A 28 -7.88 -5.99 1.96
C LEU A 28 -7.19 -7.21 2.55
N LEU A 29 -5.98 -7.06 3.07
CA LEU A 29 -5.26 -8.13 3.75
C LEU A 29 -6.00 -8.62 4.99
N HIS A 30 -6.56 -7.70 5.79
CA HIS A 30 -7.36 -8.06 6.97
C HIS A 30 -8.69 -8.72 6.60
N ARG A 31 -9.32 -8.30 5.49
CA ARG A 31 -10.60 -8.86 5.04
C ARG A 31 -10.44 -10.26 4.43
N TYR A 32 -9.33 -10.50 3.73
CA TYR A 32 -9.10 -11.75 2.98
C TYR A 32 -7.74 -12.37 3.36
N PRO A 33 -7.55 -12.80 4.63
CA PRO A 33 -6.29 -13.35 5.09
C PRO A 33 -5.88 -14.58 4.28
N GLY A 34 -4.65 -14.58 3.77
CA GLY A 34 -4.09 -15.66 2.95
C GLY A 34 -4.59 -15.72 1.50
N GLN A 35 -5.57 -14.88 1.13
CA GLN A 35 -6.13 -14.82 -0.22
C GLN A 35 -5.93 -13.48 -0.91
N ALA A 36 -5.68 -12.40 -0.15
CA ALA A 36 -5.16 -11.16 -0.69
C ALA A 36 -3.64 -11.15 -0.67
N LYS A 37 -3.03 -10.68 -1.76
CA LYS A 37 -1.60 -10.43 -1.89
C LYS A 37 -1.38 -9.04 -2.45
N LEU A 38 -0.36 -8.36 -1.95
CA LEU A 38 0.06 -7.08 -2.47
C LEU A 38 0.88 -7.27 -3.74
N TRP A 39 0.69 -6.40 -4.72
CA TRP A 39 1.41 -6.40 -5.98
C TRP A 39 2.06 -5.05 -6.21
N LYS A 40 3.40 -5.03 -6.33
CA LYS A 40 4.20 -3.79 -6.48
C LYS A 40 3.90 -2.73 -5.40
N MET A 41 3.65 -3.17 -4.16
CA MET A 41 3.49 -2.31 -2.99
C MET A 41 4.59 -2.52 -1.95
N ASP A 42 5.78 -2.83 -2.44
CA ASP A 42 7.01 -3.02 -1.67
C ASP A 42 7.90 -1.77 -1.72
N ILE A 43 8.99 -1.79 -0.95
CA ILE A 43 9.90 -0.65 -0.85
C ILE A 43 10.63 -0.34 -2.17
N GLU A 44 10.94 -1.34 -2.99
CA GLU A 44 11.60 -1.12 -4.28
C GLU A 44 10.66 -0.42 -5.25
N SER A 45 9.39 -0.82 -5.25
CA SER A 45 8.31 -0.15 -5.99
C SER A 45 8.10 1.29 -5.49
N TYR A 46 8.18 1.54 -4.18
CA TYR A 46 8.13 2.91 -3.64
C TYR A 46 9.25 3.79 -4.18
N TYR A 47 10.49 3.30 -4.15
CA TYR A 47 11.63 4.06 -4.65
C TYR A 47 11.54 4.38 -6.14
N LYS A 48 10.97 3.48 -6.94
CA LYS A 48 10.79 3.68 -8.39
C LYS A 48 9.63 4.61 -8.72
N SER A 49 8.64 4.72 -7.83
CA SER A 49 7.42 5.49 -8.07
C SER A 49 7.36 6.83 -7.32
N ILE A 50 8.37 7.12 -6.50
CA ILE A 50 8.38 8.31 -5.66
C ILE A 50 8.19 9.57 -6.51
N SER A 51 7.22 10.38 -6.12
CA SER A 51 6.88 11.62 -6.80
C SER A 51 7.43 12.84 -6.05
N ASP A 52 7.31 14.01 -6.67
CA ASP A 52 7.56 15.29 -6.00
C ASP A 52 6.35 15.78 -5.18
N VAL A 53 5.29 14.98 -5.06
CA VAL A 53 4.13 15.33 -4.23
C VAL A 53 4.45 15.10 -2.76
N GLU A 54 4.55 16.21 -2.02
CA GLU A 54 4.74 16.21 -0.57
C GLU A 54 3.45 15.79 0.16
N LEU A 55 3.62 14.92 1.15
CA LEU A 55 2.55 14.49 2.05
C LEU A 55 2.49 15.44 3.25
N THR A 56 1.30 15.97 3.51
CA THR A 56 1.02 16.74 4.71
C THR A 56 1.11 15.86 5.96
N ASP A 57 1.41 16.46 7.12
CA ASP A 57 1.51 15.71 8.37
C ASP A 57 0.19 14.99 8.73
N GLU A 58 -0.97 15.59 8.39
CA GLU A 58 -2.29 14.93 8.55
C GLU A 58 -2.40 13.63 7.75
N ARG A 59 -1.88 13.61 6.51
CA ARG A 59 -1.87 12.41 5.68
C ARG A 59 -0.87 11.38 6.21
N LEU A 60 0.28 11.82 6.72
CA LEU A 60 1.28 10.94 7.35
C LEU A 60 0.78 10.28 8.64
N SER A 61 -0.05 10.96 9.43
CA SER A 61 -0.66 10.38 10.64
C SER A 61 -1.55 9.19 10.33
N LYS A 62 -2.19 9.13 9.15
CA LYS A 62 -2.97 7.94 8.72
C LYS A 62 -2.10 6.68 8.60
N LEU A 63 -0.79 6.84 8.36
CA LEU A 63 0.14 5.73 8.28
C LEU A 63 0.53 5.19 9.67
N GLU A 64 0.17 5.86 10.77
CA GLU A 64 0.45 5.38 12.13
C GLU A 64 -0.49 4.27 12.57
N SER A 65 -1.70 4.20 12.01
CA SER A 65 -2.63 3.10 12.28
C SER A 65 -2.30 1.82 11.53
N ILE A 66 -1.38 1.87 10.56
CA ILE A 66 -1.00 0.71 9.76
C ILE A 66 -0.13 -0.22 10.60
N THR A 67 -0.57 -1.46 10.77
CA THR A 67 0.08 -2.50 11.59
C THR A 67 0.53 -3.70 10.77
N THR A 68 0.11 -3.79 9.52
CA THR A 68 0.47 -4.87 8.61
C THR A 68 1.99 -4.95 8.38
N PRO A 69 2.67 -6.07 8.73
CA PRO A 69 4.13 -6.20 8.63
C PRO A 69 4.68 -6.00 7.21
N GLU A 70 3.95 -6.47 6.18
CA GLU A 70 4.34 -6.35 4.77
C GLU A 70 4.38 -4.88 4.30
N LEU A 71 3.60 -4.00 4.92
CA LEU A 71 3.51 -2.58 4.56
C LEU A 71 4.45 -1.70 5.39
N GLN A 72 4.96 -2.18 6.54
CA GLN A 72 5.82 -1.40 7.45
C GLN A 72 7.03 -0.79 6.75
N PRO A 73 7.81 -1.51 5.92
CA PRO A 73 8.99 -0.93 5.28
C PRO A 73 8.66 0.29 4.41
N VAL A 74 7.55 0.23 3.67
CA VAL A 74 7.06 1.33 2.83
C VAL A 74 6.55 2.48 3.69
N VAL A 75 5.77 2.17 4.73
CA VAL A 75 5.24 3.16 5.68
C VAL A 75 6.36 3.97 6.33
N GLU A 76 7.40 3.30 6.81
CA GLU A 76 8.55 3.97 7.42
C GLU A 76 9.28 4.87 6.43
N GLU A 77 9.49 4.39 5.20
CA GLU A 77 10.18 5.17 4.18
C GLU A 77 9.36 6.39 3.74
N MET A 78 8.04 6.23 3.63
CA MET A 78 7.11 7.31 3.30
C MET A 78 7.09 8.37 4.40
N LYS A 79 7.17 7.98 5.67
CA LYS A 79 7.31 8.92 6.80
C LYS A 79 8.64 9.66 6.79
N LYS A 80 9.74 9.01 6.37
CA LYS A 80 11.06 9.64 6.25
C LYS A 80 11.14 10.62 5.08
N LYS A 81 10.64 10.22 3.91
CA LYS A 81 10.69 11.02 2.67
C LYS A 81 9.58 12.06 2.58
N LYS A 82 8.48 11.87 3.30
CA LYS A 82 7.25 12.68 3.25
C LYS A 82 6.71 12.87 1.84
N ARG A 83 6.79 11.83 0.99
CA ARG A 83 6.41 11.88 -0.43
C ARG A 83 5.53 10.70 -0.82
N ALA A 84 4.53 10.97 -1.67
CA ALA A 84 3.70 9.92 -2.26
C ALA A 84 4.41 9.23 -3.45
N GLY A 85 4.07 7.97 -3.73
CA GLY A 85 4.46 7.27 -4.96
C GLY A 85 3.26 6.88 -5.80
N TYR A 86 3.31 7.10 -7.12
CA TYR A 86 2.20 6.80 -8.03
C TYR A 86 2.47 5.54 -8.85
N GLN A 87 1.48 4.65 -8.97
CA GLN A 87 1.63 3.41 -9.75
C GLN A 87 1.93 3.68 -11.23
N GLU A 88 1.44 4.78 -11.79
CA GLU A 88 1.70 5.18 -13.17
C GLU A 88 3.19 5.41 -13.46
N ALA A 89 4.01 5.68 -12.43
CA ALA A 89 5.45 5.83 -12.57
C ALA A 89 6.21 4.48 -12.65
N LEU A 90 5.54 3.35 -12.34
CA LEU A 90 6.12 2.01 -12.41
C LEU A 90 6.03 1.45 -13.84
N VAL A 91 6.92 1.93 -14.71
CA VAL A 91 7.12 1.43 -16.09
C VAL A 91 7.85 0.08 -16.10
#